data_AF-X1KHD0-F1
#
_entry.id   AF-X1KHD0-F1
#
_cell.length_a   1.000
_cell.length_b   1.000
_cell.length_c   1.000
_cell.angle_alpha   90.00
_cell.angle_beta   90.00
_cell.angle_gamma   90.00
#
_symmetry.space_group_name_H-M   'P 1'
#
loop_
_entity.id
_entity.type
_entity.pdbx_description
1 polymer ?
#
loop_
_entity_poly.entity_id
_entity_poly.type
_entity_poly.pdbx_seq_one_letter_code
_entity_poly.pdbx_strand_id
1 'polypeptide(L)'
;AIAAAISAVMTGTAYAASAEIAEMKGPFEQFSENRDAMLKVINMHRRHAYDIPESHCPDYLRNAAKDAWDQAFDDGSRVGFRNAQAT
;
A
#
# COMPACT_ATOMS: atom_id res chain seq x y z
N ALA A 1 -5.78 -17.50 3.15
CA ALA A 1 -6.54 -16.29 2.78
C ALA A 1 -6.55 -15.25 3.90
N ILE A 2 -7.01 -15.55 5.12
CA ILE A 2 -7.05 -14.58 6.25
C ILE A 2 -5.70 -13.93 6.57
N ALA A 3 -4.62 -14.70 6.78
CA ALA A 3 -3.32 -14.13 7.10
C ALA A 3 -2.82 -13.16 6.01
N ALA A 4 -3.00 -13.52 4.74
CA ALA A 4 -2.68 -12.64 3.62
C ALA A 4 -3.50 -11.33 3.65
N ALA A 5 -4.79 -11.41 3.97
CA ALA A 5 -5.65 -10.23 4.08
C ALA A 5 -5.27 -9.34 5.26
N ILE A 6 -4.98 -9.92 6.44
CA ILE A 6 -4.52 -9.15 7.60
C ILE A 6 -3.21 -8.43 7.30
N SER A 7 -2.22 -9.16 6.75
CA SER A 7 -0.94 -8.56 6.38
C SER A 7 -1.10 -7.49 5.31
N ALA A 8 -1.95 -7.71 4.31
CA ALA A 8 -2.24 -6.71 3.28
C ALA A 8 -2.87 -5.44 3.87
N VAL A 9 -3.82 -5.56 4.79
CA VAL A 9 -4.41 -4.40 5.50
C VAL A 9 -3.33 -3.66 6.28
N MET A 10 -2.53 -4.35 7.08
CA MET A 10 -1.51 -3.73 7.94
C MET A 10 -0.47 -2.98 7.10
N THR A 11 0.14 -3.65 6.12
CA THR A 11 1.22 -3.07 5.32
C THR A 11 0.68 -2.00 4.35
N GLY A 12 -0.48 -2.20 3.73
CA GLY A 12 -1.11 -1.19 2.87
C GLY A 12 -1.43 0.09 3.65
N THR A 13 -2.02 -0.06 4.85
CA THR A 13 -2.30 1.08 5.74
C THR A 13 -1.03 1.81 6.17
N ALA A 14 0.05 1.09 6.44
CA ALA A 14 1.33 1.70 6.78
C ALA A 14 1.89 2.56 5.62
N TYR A 15 1.74 2.09 4.37
CA TYR A 15 2.13 2.89 3.21
C TYR A 15 1.21 4.08 2.94
N ALA A 16 -0.10 3.94 3.16
CA ALA A 16 -1.02 5.08 3.09
C ALA A 16 -0.64 6.17 4.12
N ALA A 17 -0.39 5.78 5.38
CA ALA A 17 0.10 6.71 6.40
C ALA A 17 1.47 7.32 6.05
N SER A 18 2.37 6.54 5.44
CA SER A 18 3.65 7.03 4.93
C SER A 18 3.47 8.11 3.86
N ALA A 19 2.47 7.97 2.98
CA ALA A 19 2.12 8.98 1.99
C ALA A 19 1.51 10.25 2.63
N GLU A 20 0.62 10.09 3.61
CA GLU A 20 0.07 11.21 4.39
C GLU A 20 1.18 12.03 5.08
N ILE A 21 2.18 11.37 5.67
CA ILE A 21 3.33 12.07 6.26
C ILE A 21 4.18 12.76 5.17
N ALA A 22 4.32 12.13 3.99
CA ALA A 22 5.05 12.72 2.87
C ALA A 22 4.38 13.99 2.35
N GLU A 23 3.05 14.07 2.36
CA GLU A 23 2.32 15.29 2.00
C GLU A 23 2.71 16.49 2.88
N MET A 24 2.95 16.25 4.17
CA MET A 24 3.31 17.30 5.13
C MET A 24 4.81 17.58 5.23
N LYS A 25 5.66 16.56 5.02
CA LYS A 25 7.11 16.61 5.32
C LYS A 25 8.00 16.38 4.11
N GLY A 26 7.43 16.09 2.96
CA GLY A 26 8.14 15.58 1.79
C GLY A 26 8.43 14.07 1.89
N PRO A 27 8.63 13.41 0.73
CA PRO A 27 8.97 12.00 0.67
C PRO A 27 10.39 11.71 1.18
N PHE A 28 10.84 10.46 1.13
CA PHE A 28 12.24 10.14 1.42
C PHE A 28 13.19 10.77 0.38
N GLU A 29 14.46 10.96 0.77
CA GLU A 29 15.46 11.79 0.06
C GLU A 29 15.64 11.44 -1.43
N GLN A 30 15.54 10.17 -1.80
CA GLN A 30 15.73 9.68 -3.18
C GLN A 30 14.44 9.18 -3.83
N PHE A 31 13.28 9.68 -3.38
CA PHE A 31 12.01 9.23 -3.94
C PHE A 31 11.86 9.63 -5.41
N SER A 32 12.41 10.77 -5.83
CA SER A 32 12.32 11.23 -7.22
C SER A 32 12.96 10.21 -8.19
N GLU A 33 14.16 9.73 -7.87
CA GLU A 33 14.87 8.72 -8.63
C GLU A 33 14.23 7.33 -8.51
N ASN A 34 13.61 7.04 -7.37
CA ASN A 34 13.01 5.74 -7.09
C ASN A 34 11.52 5.64 -7.47
N ARG A 35 10.88 6.73 -7.87
CA ARG A 35 9.42 6.87 -7.99
C ARG A 35 8.78 5.71 -8.76
N ASP A 36 9.29 5.42 -9.94
CA ASP A 36 8.71 4.39 -10.81
C ASP A 36 8.90 2.98 -10.25
N ALA A 37 10.05 2.72 -9.63
CA ALA A 37 10.33 1.43 -8.97
C ALA A 37 9.44 1.25 -7.74
N MET A 38 9.29 2.30 -6.92
CA MET A 38 8.43 2.28 -5.73
C MET A 38 6.98 2.06 -6.12
N LEU A 39 6.44 2.85 -7.04
CA LEU A 39 5.05 2.71 -7.49
C LEU A 39 4.77 1.36 -8.15
N LYS A 40 5.77 0.78 -8.83
CA LYS A 40 5.68 -0.59 -9.36
C LYS A 40 5.47 -1.60 -8.22
N VAL A 41 6.26 -1.53 -7.15
CA VAL A 41 6.13 -2.44 -5.99
C VAL A 41 4.79 -2.26 -5.28
N ILE A 42 4.37 -1.01 -5.03
CA ILE A 42 3.07 -0.71 -4.41
C ILE A 42 1.92 -1.26 -5.27
N ASN A 43 2.00 -1.09 -6.59
CA ASN A 43 1.00 -1.65 -7.50
C ASN A 43 1.02 -3.19 -7.55
N MET A 44 2.18 -3.83 -7.36
CA MET A 44 2.25 -5.29 -7.24
C MET A 44 1.50 -5.78 -6.00
N HIS A 45 1.71 -5.13 -4.85
CA HIS A 45 0.94 -5.44 -3.64
C HIS A 45 -0.56 -5.20 -3.82
N ARG A 46 -0.92 -4.06 -4.42
CA ARG A 46 -2.30 -3.74 -4.78
C ARG A 46 -2.94 -4.85 -5.60
N ARG A 47 -2.30 -5.29 -6.68
CA ARG A 47 -2.81 -6.42 -7.50
C ARG A 47 -2.97 -7.70 -6.69
N HIS A 48 -1.98 -8.05 -5.87
CA HIS A 48 -2.07 -9.24 -5.02
C HIS A 48 -3.16 -9.17 -3.95
N ALA A 49 -3.52 -7.97 -3.47
CA ALA A 49 -4.65 -7.78 -2.58
C ALA A 49 -5.99 -8.12 -3.27
N TYR A 50 -6.11 -7.81 -4.57
CA TYR A 50 -7.28 -8.20 -5.37
C TYR A 50 -7.34 -9.71 -5.65
N ASP A 51 -6.19 -10.38 -5.69
CA ASP A 51 -6.08 -11.82 -5.91
C ASP A 51 -6.25 -12.68 -4.64
N ILE A 52 -6.53 -12.07 -3.48
CA ILE A 52 -6.77 -12.82 -2.23
C ILE A 52 -7.98 -13.75 -2.42
N PRO A 53 -7.80 -15.08 -2.20
CA PRO A 53 -8.87 -16.05 -2.41
C PRO A 53 -10.12 -15.73 -1.59
N GLU A 54 -11.28 -15.92 -2.21
CA GLU A 54 -12.58 -15.76 -1.56
C GLU A 54 -12.83 -16.86 -0.52
N SER A 55 -12.27 -18.04 -0.78
CA SER A 55 -12.41 -19.17 0.14
C SER A 55 -11.69 -18.88 1.46
N HIS A 56 -12.39 -19.16 2.55
CA HIS A 56 -11.87 -19.04 3.91
C HIS A 56 -11.41 -17.62 4.30
N CYS A 57 -11.92 -16.54 3.68
CA CYS A 57 -11.70 -15.17 4.13
C CYS A 57 -12.97 -14.33 3.94
N PRO A 58 -13.48 -13.69 4.99
CA PRO A 58 -14.72 -12.91 4.89
C PRO A 58 -14.53 -11.67 4.02
N ASP A 59 -15.58 -11.28 3.30
CA ASP A 59 -15.53 -10.19 2.32
C ASP A 59 -15.10 -8.87 2.91
N TYR A 60 -15.52 -8.54 4.15
CA TYR A 60 -15.11 -7.30 4.80
C TYR A 60 -13.58 -7.18 4.93
N LEU A 61 -12.90 -8.30 5.18
CA LEU A 61 -11.45 -8.31 5.38
C LEU A 61 -10.71 -8.25 4.04
N ARG A 62 -11.23 -8.93 3.00
CA ARG A 62 -10.71 -8.82 1.64
C ARG A 62 -10.88 -7.41 1.08
N ASN A 63 -12.03 -6.79 1.30
CA ASN A 63 -12.31 -5.45 0.84
C ASN A 63 -11.43 -4.44 1.56
N ALA A 64 -11.28 -4.55 2.89
CA ALA A 64 -10.33 -3.72 3.63
C ALA A 64 -8.88 -3.84 3.10
N ALA A 65 -8.46 -5.05 2.69
CA ALA A 65 -7.13 -5.23 2.09
C ALA A 65 -7.00 -4.51 0.73
N LYS A 66 -8.04 -4.56 -0.12
CA LYS A 66 -8.06 -3.84 -1.40
C LYS A 66 -8.03 -2.32 -1.16
N ASP A 67 -8.91 -1.84 -0.30
CA ASP A 67 -9.06 -0.41 0.03
C ASP A 67 -7.74 0.17 0.57
N ALA A 68 -7.05 -0.56 1.46
CA ALA A 68 -5.77 -0.13 2.01
C ALA A 68 -4.68 0.06 0.94
N TRP A 69 -4.62 -0.83 -0.07
CA TRP A 69 -3.64 -0.72 -1.15
C TRP A 69 -4.06 0.22 -2.27
N ASP A 70 -5.37 0.39 -2.50
CA ASP A 70 -5.89 1.44 -3.38
C ASP A 70 -5.49 2.81 -2.84
N GLN A 71 -5.76 3.07 -1.56
CA GLN A 71 -5.39 4.32 -0.89
C GLN A 71 -3.87 4.56 -0.92
N ALA A 72 -3.07 3.54 -0.57
CA ALA A 72 -1.61 3.65 -0.60
C ALA A 72 -1.07 3.98 -2.00
N PHE A 73 -1.64 3.37 -3.05
CA PHE A 73 -1.24 3.65 -4.42
C PHE A 73 -1.66 5.05 -4.86
N ASP A 74 -2.91 5.44 -4.61
CA ASP A 74 -3.46 6.73 -5.03
C ASP A 74 -2.72 7.89 -4.37
N ASP A 75 -2.57 7.88 -3.05
CA ASP A 75 -1.83 8.92 -2.32
C ASP A 75 -0.34 8.90 -2.67
N GLY A 76 0.28 7.72 -2.63
CA GLY A 76 1.69 7.57 -2.94
C GLY A 76 2.06 8.01 -4.35
N SER A 77 1.16 7.83 -5.32
CA SER A 77 1.36 8.31 -6.70
C SER A 77 1.35 9.83 -6.79
N ARG A 78 0.58 10.51 -5.93
CA ARG A 78 0.40 11.96 -5.90
C ARG A 78 1.50 12.67 -5.13
N VAL A 79 1.85 12.19 -3.94
CA VAL A 79 2.74 12.90 -3.00
C VAL A 79 4.03 12.15 -2.67
N GLY A 80 4.13 10.88 -3.05
CA GLY A 80 5.23 10.00 -2.68
C GLY A 80 5.09 9.38 -1.29
N PHE A 81 6.17 8.79 -0.79
CA PHE A 81 6.19 8.10 0.51
C PHE A 81 7.28 8.65 1.41
N ARG A 82 6.99 8.78 2.70
CA ARG A 82 7.99 9.22 3.69
C ARG A 82 9.00 8.12 3.99
N ASN A 83 8.55 6.88 3.99
CA ASN A 83 9.34 5.68 4.27
C ASN A 83 9.62 4.94 2.97
N ALA A 84 10.90 4.65 2.69
CA ALA A 84 11.30 3.81 1.56
C ALA A 84 10.92 2.33 1.74
N GLN A 85 10.65 1.91 2.99
CA GLN A 85 10.14 0.58 3.32
C GLN A 85 9.24 0.68 4.57
N ALA A 86 8.15 -0.08 4.57
CA ALA A 86 7.32 -0.39 5.74
C ALA A 86 7.12 -1.91 5.85
N THR A 87 6.92 -2.43 7.06
CA THR A 87 6.70 -3.86 7.35
C THR A 87 5.38 -4.06 8.07
#